data_AF-A0AAW4KU76-F1
#
_entry.id   AF-A0AAW4KU76-F1
#
_cell.length_a   1.000
_cell.length_b   1.000
_cell.length_c   1.000
_cell.angle_alpha   90.00
_cell.angle_beta   90.00
_cell.angle_gamma   90.00
#
_symmetry.space_group_name_H-M   'P 1'
#
loop_
_entity.id
_entity.type
_entity.pdbx_description
1 polymer ?
#
loop_
_entity_poly.entity_id
_entity_poly.type
_entity_poly.pdbx_seq_one_letter_code
_entity_poly.pdbx_strand_id
1 'polypeptide(L)' 'MKCREGCGACCIAPSISSPLPGMPQGKPAGVRCVHLSAEQLCQLFGQPQRPAVCRDRK' A
#
# COMPACT_ATOMS: atom_id res chain seq x y z
N MET A 1 -8.85 -6.00 -12.75
CA MET A 1 -7.87 -7.06 -12.41
C MET A 1 -8.14 -7.49 -10.97
N LYS A 2 -7.94 -8.76 -10.63
CA LYS A 2 -8.11 -9.24 -9.24
C LYS A 2 -6.83 -8.91 -8.47
N CYS A 3 -6.95 -8.24 -7.32
CA CYS A 3 -5.86 -8.08 -6.37
C CYS A 3 -5.30 -9.46 -6.03
N ARG A 4 -4.01 -9.68 -6.31
CA ARG A 4 -3.34 -10.95 -5.97
C ARG A 4 -2.83 -10.89 -4.54
N GLU A 5 -3.35 -11.77 -3.69
CA GLU A 5 -2.85 -11.95 -2.33
C GLU A 5 -1.36 -12.31 -2.35
N GLY A 6 -0.57 -11.73 -1.45
CA GLY A 6 0.88 -11.92 -1.39
C GLY A 6 1.67 -11.26 -2.53
N CYS A 7 1.07 -10.40 -3.36
CA CYS A 7 1.83 -9.74 -4.44
C CYS A 7 2.67 -8.55 -3.94
N GLY A 8 2.16 -7.76 -3.00
CA GLY A 8 2.82 -6.54 -2.50
C GLY A 8 3.08 -5.44 -3.54
N ALA A 9 2.73 -5.63 -4.82
CA ALA A 9 3.06 -4.70 -5.90
C ALA A 9 2.46 -3.30 -5.69
N CYS A 10 1.20 -3.21 -5.26
CA CYS A 10 0.57 -1.92 -4.95
C CYS A 10 1.21 -1.22 -3.73
N CYS A 11 1.95 -1.93 -2.89
CA CYS A 11 2.67 -1.38 -1.74
C CYS A 11 4.12 -0.99 -2.06
N ILE A 12 4.70 -1.46 -3.17
CA ILE A 12 6.10 -1.20 -3.54
C ILE A 12 6.18 -0.35 -4.81
N ALA A 13 5.52 -0.76 -5.89
CA ALA A 13 5.69 -0.16 -7.21
C ALA A 13 5.19 1.29 -7.35
N PRO A 14 3.97 1.67 -6.89
CA PRO A 14 3.45 2.99 -7.21
C PRO A 14 4.08 4.07 -6.35
N SER A 15 4.23 5.26 -6.96
CA SER A 15 4.40 6.50 -6.20
C SER A 15 3.04 6.95 -5.67
N ILE A 16 3.00 7.30 -4.39
CA ILE A 16 1.82 7.80 -3.68
C ILE A 16 2.23 9.15 -3.11
N SER A 17 1.73 10.24 -3.69
CA SER A 17 2.00 11.60 -3.20
C SER A 17 1.09 12.00 -2.03
N SER A 18 0.06 11.21 -1.74
CA SER A 18 -0.84 11.43 -0.61
C SER A 18 -0.21 10.92 0.70
N PRO A 19 -0.51 11.52 1.86
CA PRO A 19 -0.04 11.01 3.15
C PRO A 19 -0.60 9.61 3.42
N LEU A 20 0.25 8.70 3.87
CA LEU A 20 -0.15 7.41 4.44
C LEU A 20 0.06 7.42 5.96
N PRO A 21 -0.69 6.61 6.73
CA PRO A 21 -0.36 6.32 8.12
C PRO A 21 1.09 5.86 8.23
N GLY A 22 1.92 6.49 9.05
CA GLY A 22 3.35 6.17 9.15
C GLY A 22 4.25 6.65 7.98
N MET A 23 3.68 7.26 6.93
CA MET A 23 4.45 7.93 5.85
C MET A 23 3.76 9.26 5.47
N PRO A 24 3.96 10.34 6.23
CA PRO A 24 3.25 11.61 6.04
C PRO A 24 3.57 12.31 4.72
N GLN A 25 4.76 12.07 4.15
CA GLN A 25 5.15 12.60 2.84
C GLN A 25 4.71 11.70 1.66
N GLY A 26 3.94 10.65 1.95
CA GLY A 26 3.59 9.63 0.98
C GLY A 26 4.70 8.61 0.78
N LYS A 27 4.64 7.87 -0.33
CA LYS A 27 5.52 6.74 -0.63
C LYS A 27 6.09 6.88 -2.04
N PRO A 28 7.42 6.94 -2.22
CA PRO A 28 8.01 6.90 -3.55
C PRO A 28 7.76 5.56 -4.26
N ALA A 29 7.84 5.58 -5.59
CA ALA A 29 7.87 4.36 -6.39
C ALA A 29 9.10 3.51 -6.02
N GLY A 30 8.93 2.19 -5.95
CA GLY A 30 9.98 1.26 -5.55
C GLY A 30 10.25 1.18 -4.04
N VAL A 31 9.76 2.13 -3.24
CA VAL A 31 9.90 2.09 -1.78
C VAL A 31 8.85 1.18 -1.16
N ARG A 32 9.29 0.31 -0.27
CA ARG A 32 8.44 -0.61 0.48
C ARG A 32 7.60 0.17 1.50
N CYS A 33 6.27 0.03 1.42
CA CYS A 33 5.35 0.60 2.40
C CYS A 33 5.56 0.00 3.79
N VAL A 34 5.43 0.82 4.85
CA VAL A 34 5.59 0.38 6.26
C VAL A 34 4.57 -0.69 6.67
N HIS A 35 3.41 -0.72 6.01
CA HIS A 35 2.31 -1.65 6.29
C HIS A 35 2.39 -2.96 5.49
N LEU A 36 3.49 -3.20 4.76
CA LEU A 36 3.66 -4.43 3.99
C LEU A 36 4.35 -5.50 4.85
N SER A 37 3.59 -6.52 5.26
CA SER A 37 4.10 -7.64 6.06
C SER A 37 5.16 -8.45 5.31
N ALA A 38 5.89 -9.31 6.03
CA ALA A 38 6.89 -10.21 5.45
C ALA A 38 6.28 -11.12 4.38
N GLU A 39 5.04 -11.60 4.58
CA GLU A 39 4.28 -12.38 3.58
C GLU A 39 3.72 -11.56 2.39
N GLN A 40 4.18 -10.31 2.20
CA GLN A 40 3.72 -9.42 1.11
C GLN A 40 2.21 -9.12 1.15
N LEU A 41 1.62 -9.17 2.34
CA LEU A 41 0.24 -8.81 2.61
C LEU A 41 0.18 -7.39 3.18
N CYS A 42 -0.73 -6.57 2.65
CA CYS A 42 -0.94 -5.24 3.19
C CYS A 42 -1.73 -5.36 4.49
N GLN A 43 -1.13 -4.95 5.62
CA GLN A 43 -1.80 -5.03 6.93
C GLN A 43 -3.06 -4.15 7.00
N LEU A 44 -3.13 -3.10 6.18
CA LEU A 44 -4.32 -2.25 6.09
C LEU A 44 -5.41 -2.80 5.14
N PHE A 45 -5.20 -3.96 4.50
CA PHE A 45 -6.19 -4.52 3.60
C PHE A 45 -7.50 -4.81 4.36
N GLY A 46 -8.62 -4.23 3.90
CA GLY A 46 -9.92 -4.32 4.59
C GLY A 46 -10.11 -3.36 5.77
N GLN A 47 -9.07 -2.60 6.18
CA GLN A 47 -9.18 -1.71 7.34
C GLN A 47 -9.70 -0.30 6.98
N PRO A 48 -10.45 0.35 7.89
CA PRO A 48 -10.93 1.73 7.71
C PRO A 48 -9.79 2.74 7.62
N GLN A 49 -8.62 2.42 8.18
CA GLN A 49 -7.41 3.25 8.16
C GLN A 49 -6.67 3.20 6.81
N ARG A 50 -7.02 2.29 5.90
CA ARG A 50 -6.41 2.21 4.55
C ARG A 50 -6.73 3.47 3.75
N PRO A 51 -5.71 4.22 3.28
CA PRO A 51 -5.92 5.41 2.46
C PRO A 51 -6.75 5.13 1.22
N ALA A 52 -7.58 6.09 0.80
CA ALA A 52 -8.42 5.98 -0.40
C ALA A 52 -7.61 5.61 -1.65
N VAL A 53 -6.46 6.25 -1.85
CA VAL A 53 -5.53 5.94 -2.95
C VAL A 53 -5.07 4.48 -2.98
N CYS A 54 -4.95 3.83 -1.81
CA CYS A 54 -4.60 2.42 -1.73
C CYS A 54 -5.82 1.52 -2.01
N ARG A 55 -7.05 1.99 -1.80
CA ARG A 55 -8.31 1.26 -2.06
C ARG A 55 -8.70 1.28 -3.54
N ASP A 56 -8.36 2.36 -4.24
CA ASP A 56 -8.58 2.47 -5.69
C ASP A 56 -7.68 1.53 -6.51
N ARG A 57 -6.53 1.13 -5.94
CA ARG A 57 -5.59 0.18 -6.56
C ARG A 57 -6.08 -1.25 -6.32
N LYS A 58 -6.90 -1.76 -7.24
CA LYS A 58 -7.46 -3.14 -7.24
C LYS A 58 -6.60 -4.12 -8.03
#